data_AF-A0A2U2DK95-F1
#
_entry.id   AF-A0A2U2DK95-F1
#
_cell.length_a   1.000
_cell.length_b   1.000
_cell.length_c   1.000
_cell.angle_alpha   90.00
_cell.angle_beta   90.00
_cell.angle_gamma   90.00
#
_symmetry.space_group_name_H-M   'P 1'
#
loop_
_entity.id
_entity.type
_entity.pdbx_description
1 polymer ?
#
loop_
_entity_poly.entity_id
_entity_poly.type
_entity_poly.pdbx_seq_one_letter_code
_entity_poly.pdbx_strand_id
1 'polypeptide(L)' 'MKRIPPTLGIILVLASLAGCGTVKEKTAPCKRPAILSSFVEDPRRPCGPMQSVNDPTAAFEAIGVTPNAPFDLTGTP' A
#
# COMPACT_ATOMS: atom_id res chain seq x y z
N MET A 1 -11.57 -35.00 -40.65
CA MET A 1 -12.03 -34.70 -39.27
C MET A 1 -11.20 -35.52 -38.29
N LYS A 2 -10.25 -34.90 -37.58
CA LYS A 2 -9.38 -35.62 -36.61
C LYS A 2 -10.14 -35.75 -35.29
N ARG A 3 -10.42 -36.98 -34.87
CA ARG A 3 -11.08 -37.28 -33.59
C ARG A 3 -10.13 -36.90 -32.46
N ILE A 4 -10.56 -36.01 -31.59
CA ILE A 4 -9.80 -35.61 -30.41
C ILE A 4 -9.82 -36.79 -29.43
N PRO A 5 -8.65 -37.29 -28.99
CA PRO A 5 -8.62 -38.39 -28.04
C PRO A 5 -9.16 -37.92 -26.69
N PRO A 6 -9.90 -38.77 -25.94
CA PRO A 6 -10.52 -38.38 -24.67
C PRO A 6 -9.50 -37.89 -23.65
N THR A 7 -8.26 -38.38 -23.73
CA THR A 7 -7.12 -37.92 -22.93
C THR A 7 -6.81 -36.43 -23.12
N LEU A 8 -6.92 -35.90 -24.34
CA LEU A 8 -6.68 -34.48 -24.61
C LEU A 8 -7.77 -33.60 -23.98
N GLY A 9 -9.01 -34.07 -23.95
CA GLY A 9 -10.12 -33.38 -23.29
C GLY A 9 -9.90 -33.27 -21.77
N ILE A 10 -9.45 -34.36 -21.14
CA ILE A 10 -9.17 -34.40 -19.70
C ILE A 10 -8.02 -33.43 -19.34
N ILE A 11 -6.95 -33.40 -20.14
CA ILE A 11 -5.81 -32.49 -19.93
C ILE A 11 -6.24 -31.02 -20.00
N LEU A 12 -7.11 -30.67 -20.95
CA LEU A 12 -7.63 -29.31 -21.10
C LEU A 12 -8.45 -28.86 -19.89
N VAL A 13 -9.31 -29.74 -19.36
CA VAL A 13 -10.11 -29.45 -18.16
C VAL A 13 -9.20 -29.26 -16.95
N LEU A 14 -8.25 -30.15 -16.72
CA LEU A 14 -7.31 -30.04 -15.59
C LEU A 14 -6.45 -28.77 -15.67
N ALA A 15 -6.00 -28.40 -16.87
CA ALA A 15 -5.24 -27.16 -17.09
C ALA A 15 -6.07 -25.90 -16.77
N SER A 16 -7.38 -25.92 -17.04
CA SER A 16 -8.27 -24.80 -16.70
C SER A 16 -8.51 -24.64 -15.19
N LEU A 17 -8.47 -25.74 -14.42
CA LEU A 17 -8.61 -25.70 -12.96
C LEU A 17 -7.29 -25.31 -12.25
N ALA A 18 -6.14 -25.53 -12.88
CA ALA A 18 -4.83 -25.21 -12.32
C ALA A 18 -4.43 -23.72 -12.46
N GLY A 19 -5.21 -22.92 -13.18
CA GLY A 19 -5.00 -21.48 -13.29
C GLY A 19 -5.52 -20.75 -12.05
N CYS A 20 -4.63 -20.33 -11.14
CA CYS A 20 -4.99 -19.34 -10.14
C CYS A 20 -5.16 -17.99 -10.85
N GLY A 21 -6.40 -17.64 -11.21
CA GLY A 21 -6.76 -16.41 -11.91
C GLY A 21 -6.61 -15.13 -11.10
N THR A 22 -5.83 -15.14 -10.02
CA THR A 22 -5.52 -13.91 -9.30
C THR A 22 -4.41 -13.22 -10.07
N VAL A 23 -4.77 -12.14 -10.78
CA VAL A 23 -3.80 -11.08 -11.04
C VAL A 23 -3.23 -10.76 -9.67
N LYS A 24 -1.97 -11.14 -9.44
CA LYS A 24 -1.24 -10.77 -8.21
C LYS A 24 -1.64 -9.35 -7.93
N GLU A 25 -2.41 -9.12 -6.86
CA GLU A 25 -2.85 -7.77 -6.56
C GLU A 25 -1.57 -6.95 -6.58
N LYS A 26 -1.51 -6.01 -7.52
CA LYS A 26 -0.65 -4.86 -7.35
C LYS A 26 -1.28 -4.17 -6.15
N THR A 27 -0.97 -4.66 -4.95
CA THR A 27 -1.14 -3.88 -3.74
C THR A 27 -0.56 -2.54 -4.11
N ALA A 28 -1.40 -1.50 -4.04
CA ALA A 28 -0.96 -0.17 -4.39
C ALA A 28 0.37 0.04 -3.65
N PRO A 29 1.45 0.43 -4.34
CA PRO A 29 2.76 0.47 -3.72
C PRO A 29 2.65 1.28 -2.43
N CYS A 30 3.00 0.68 -1.28
CA CYS A 30 2.92 1.33 0.03
C CYS A 30 3.68 2.67 0.05
N LYS A 31 4.59 2.82 -0.91
CA LYS A 31 5.24 4.08 -1.27
C LYS A 31 4.53 4.67 -2.48
N ARG A 32 3.81 5.79 -2.28
CA ARG A 32 3.27 6.60 -3.37
C ARG A 32 4.40 6.87 -4.37
N PRO A 33 4.29 6.41 -5.63
CA PRO A 33 5.29 6.69 -6.65
C PRO A 33 5.47 8.20 -6.75
N ALA A 34 6.71 8.68 -6.91
CA ALA A 34 6.98 10.12 -7.05
C ALA A 34 6.19 10.76 -8.21
N ILE A 35 5.76 9.93 -9.17
CA ILE A 35 5.01 10.29 -10.39
C ILE A 35 3.48 10.28 -10.14
N LEU A 36 3.03 9.93 -8.94
CA LEU A 36 1.62 9.89 -8.53
C LEU A 36 1.24 11.07 -7.60
N SER A 37 2.04 12.13 -7.55
CA SER A 37 1.47 13.48 -7.29
C SER A 37 0.43 13.76 -8.36
N SER A 38 -0.66 14.46 -8.05
CA SER A 38 -1.66 14.80 -9.06
C SER A 38 -0.98 15.45 -10.27
N PHE A 39 -1.35 15.05 -11.49
CA PHE A 39 -0.96 15.77 -12.71
C PHE A 39 -1.57 17.18 -12.77
N VAL A 40 -2.49 17.49 -11.85
CA VAL A 40 -2.97 18.84 -11.59
C VAL A 40 -1.92 19.57 -10.76
N GLU A 41 -1.51 20.72 -11.28
CA GLU A 41 -0.75 21.74 -10.56
C GLU A 41 -1.43 22.00 -9.21
N ASP A 42 -0.68 21.97 -8.11
CA ASP A 42 -1.26 22.30 -6.81
C ASP A 42 -1.72 23.76 -6.86
N PRO A 43 -3.05 24.06 -6.77
CA PRO A 43 -3.51 25.44 -6.79
C PRO A 43 -3.07 26.21 -5.55
N ARG A 44 -2.52 25.54 -4.54
CA ARG A 44 -1.93 26.17 -3.38
C ARG A 44 -0.65 26.89 -3.79
N ARG A 45 -0.55 28.15 -3.36
CA ARG A 45 0.71 28.89 -3.39
C ARG A 45 1.74 28.13 -2.55
N PRO A 46 3.05 28.24 -2.88
CA PRO A 46 4.09 27.66 -2.03
C PRO A 46 3.85 28.11 -0.59
N CYS A 47 3.61 27.14 0.29
CA CYS A 47 3.66 27.37 1.71
C CYS A 47 5.08 27.83 2.02
N GLY A 48 5.23 28.95 2.74
CA GLY A 48 6.53 29.48 3.12
C GLY A 48 7.34 28.46 3.94
N PRO A 49 8.53 28.85 4.43
CA PRO A 49 9.31 27.96 5.28
C PRO A 49 8.46 27.43 6.44
N MET A 50 8.57 26.13 6.69
CA MET A 50 7.85 25.46 7.77
C MET A 50 8.19 26.13 9.10
N GLN A 51 7.17 26.60 9.82
CA GLN A 51 7.34 27.25 11.11
C GLN A 51 7.11 26.23 12.22
N SER A 52 7.93 26.29 13.28
CA SER A 52 7.68 25.52 14.49
C SER A 52 6.44 26.09 15.19
N VAL A 53 5.36 25.30 15.28
CA VAL A 53 4.15 25.68 16.01
C VAL A 53 4.27 25.35 17.50
N ASN A 54 5.00 24.28 17.84
CA ASN A 54 5.20 23.80 19.20
C ASN A 54 6.67 23.47 19.45
N ASP A 55 7.08 23.51 20.72
CA ASP A 55 8.34 22.91 21.16
C ASP A 55 8.26 21.37 20.98
N PRO A 56 9.21 20.75 20.27
CA PRO A 56 9.15 19.33 19.95
C PRO A 56 9.16 18.45 21.21
N THR A 57 9.96 18.81 22.22
CA THR A 57 10.06 18.03 23.46
C THR A 57 8.73 18.02 24.20
N ALA A 58 8.15 19.20 24.43
CA ALA A 58 6.85 19.34 25.09
C ALA A 58 5.73 18.66 24.30
N ALA A 59 5.78 18.71 22.96
CA ALA A 59 4.78 18.04 22.12
C ALA A 59 4.84 16.51 22.26
N PHE A 60 6.05 15.93 22.31
CA PHE A 60 6.22 14.49 22.51
C PHE A 60 5.82 14.04 23.92
N GLU A 61 6.15 14.82 24.95
CA GLU A 61 5.69 14.59 26.31
C GLU A 61 4.15 14.60 26.40
N ALA A 62 3.49 15.56 25.76
CA ALA A 62 2.03 15.67 25.76
C ALA A 62 1.32 14.47 25.12
N ILE A 63 1.97 13.75 24.20
CA ILE A 63 1.43 12.53 23.56
C ILE A 63 2.06 11.24 24.10
N GLY A 64 2.79 11.32 25.23
CA GLY A 64 3.37 10.15 25.90
C GLY A 64 4.56 9.50 25.17
N VAL A 65 5.13 10.17 24.17
CA VAL A 65 6.32 9.70 23.46
C VAL A 65 7.55 10.12 24.26
N THR A 66 8.09 9.21 25.05
CA THR A 66 9.38 9.41 25.73
C THR A 66 10.45 8.53 25.07
N PRO A 67 11.72 8.99 24.99
CA PRO A 67 12.79 8.28 24.26
C PRO A 67 13.12 6.88 24.79
N ASN A 68 12.53 6.44 25.90
CA ASN A 68 12.72 5.13 26.50
C ASN A 68 11.41 4.33 26.69
N ALA A 69 10.27 4.85 26.24
CA ALA A 69 9.03 4.08 26.24
C ALA A 69 8.98 3.16 25.01
N PRO A 70 8.64 1.86 25.16
CA PRO A 70 8.23 1.05 24.04
C PRO A 70 7.09 1.76 23.31
N PHE A 71 7.25 1.98 22.01
CA PHE A 71 6.21 2.54 21.16
C PHE A 71 5.05 1.55 21.11
N ASP A 72 4.12 1.66 22.06
CA ASP A 72 2.96 0.79 22.11
C ASP A 72 1.96 1.26 21.06
N LEU A 73 2.02 0.61 19.90
CA LEU A 73 1.12 0.80 18.76
C LEU A 73 -0.34 0.43 19.06
N THR A 74 -0.68 0.10 20.32
CA THR A 74 -1.99 -0.47 20.67
C THR A 74 -3.10 0.55 20.87
N GLY A 75 -2.82 1.85 20.90
CA GLY A 75 -3.86 2.89 20.80
C GLY A 75 -5.06 2.63 21.72
N THR A 76 -4.80 2.33 22.99
CA THR A 76 -5.86 2.25 24.01
C THR A 76 -6.08 3.63 24.61
N PRO A 77 -7.33 3.99 24.94
CA PRO A 77 -7.76 5.36 25.20
C PRO A 77 -7.05 6.03 26.38
#